data_AF-B2C8Z3-F1
#
_entry.id   AF-B2C8Z3-F1
#
_cell.length_a   1.000
_cell.length_b   1.000
_cell.length_c   1.000
_cell.angle_alpha   90.00
_cell.angle_beta   90.00
_cell.angle_gamma   90.00
#
_symmetry.space_group_name_H-M   'P 1'
#
loop_
_entity.id
_entity.type
_entity.pdbx_description
1 polymer ?
#
loop_
_entity_poly.entity_id
_entity_poly.type
_entity_poly.pdbx_seq_one_letter_code
_entity_poly.pdbx_strand_id
1 'polypeptide(L)'
;MPPSGLRLLLLLLPLLWLLVLTPGRPAAGLATCKTIDMELVKRKRIEAIRGQILSKLRLASPPSQGEVPPGPLPEAVLALYNSTRDRVAGESAEPEPEPEADYYAKEVTRVLMVETHN
;
A
#
# COMPACT_ATOMS: atom_id res chain seq x y z
N MET A 1 24.88 20.92 70.80
CA MET A 1 25.22 20.40 69.46
C MET A 1 24.34 19.17 69.23
N PRO A 2 23.43 19.15 68.24
CA PRO A 2 22.55 18.00 68.06
C PRO A 2 23.35 16.79 67.56
N PRO A 3 23.01 15.55 67.99
CA PRO A 3 23.77 14.35 67.67
C PRO A 3 23.77 14.09 66.17
N SER A 4 24.92 13.66 65.64
CA SER A 4 25.25 13.57 64.21
C SER A 4 24.22 12.80 63.37
N GLY A 5 23.54 11.81 63.96
CA GLY A 5 22.49 11.03 63.29
C GLY A 5 21.19 11.80 63.04
N LEU A 6 20.84 12.76 63.90
CA LEU A 6 19.63 13.56 63.74
C LEU A 6 19.76 14.56 62.58
N ARG A 7 20.99 15.06 62.35
CA ARG A 7 21.31 15.92 61.20
C ARG A 7 21.19 15.19 59.88
N LEU A 8 21.63 13.93 59.83
CA LEU A 8 21.50 13.10 58.65
C LEU A 8 20.03 12.78 58.37
N LEU A 9 19.25 12.45 59.40
CA LEU A 9 17.81 12.21 59.28
C LEU A 9 17.06 13.45 58.75
N LEU A 10 17.38 14.63 59.29
CA LEU A 10 16.79 15.91 58.85
C LEU A 10 17.16 16.30 57.41
N LEU A 11 18.27 15.80 56.88
CA LEU A 11 18.69 16.02 55.49
C LEU A 11 18.11 14.97 54.53
N LEU A 12 17.93 13.74 54.99
CA LEU A 12 17.38 12.65 54.19
C LEU A 12 15.85 12.75 54.04
N LEU A 13 15.15 13.26 55.06
CA LEU A 13 13.70 13.43 55.03
C LEU A 13 13.22 14.37 53.88
N PRO A 14 13.78 15.58 53.68
CA PRO A 14 13.39 16.44 52.56
C PRO A 14 13.84 15.88 51.21
N LEU A 15 14.96 15.13 51.15
CA LEU A 15 15.42 14.48 49.93
C LEU A 15 14.46 13.36 49.48
N LEU A 16 14.00 12.55 50.44
CA LEU A 16 12.98 11.53 50.22
C LEU A 16 11.65 12.16 49.82
N TRP A 17 11.27 13.24 50.49
CA TRP A 17 10.04 13.96 50.17
C TRP A 17 10.10 14.58 48.77
N LEU A 18 11.25 15.13 48.37
CA LEU A 18 11.49 15.64 47.03
C LEU A 18 11.43 14.51 45.98
N LEU A 19 11.96 13.33 46.28
CA LEU A 19 11.90 12.17 45.39
C LEU A 19 10.46 11.63 45.22
N VAL A 20 9.65 11.69 46.28
CA VAL A 20 8.22 11.33 46.24
C VAL A 20 7.38 12.41 45.53
N LEU A 21 7.74 13.69 45.68
CA LEU A 21 7.04 14.81 45.04
C LEU A 21 7.49 15.08 43.61
N THR A 22 8.62 14.55 43.15
CA THR A 22 8.98 14.63 41.74
C THR A 22 8.00 13.75 40.97
N PRO A 23 7.08 14.31 40.16
CA PRO A 23 6.28 13.50 39.26
C PRO A 23 7.29 12.79 38.36
N GLY A 24 7.31 11.46 38.40
CA GLY A 24 8.12 10.67 37.48
C GLY A 24 7.78 11.16 36.08
N ARG A 25 8.71 11.92 35.47
CA ARG A 25 8.56 12.33 34.08
C ARG A 25 8.36 11.02 33.34
N PRO A 26 7.21 10.77 32.67
CA PRO A 26 7.16 9.67 31.75
C PRO A 26 8.34 9.94 30.81
N ALA A 27 9.30 9.02 30.77
CA ALA A 27 10.21 8.95 29.66
C ALA A 27 9.27 8.77 28.46
N ALA A 28 8.91 9.89 27.82
CA ALA A 28 8.26 9.87 26.54
C ALA A 28 9.26 9.12 25.68
N GLY A 29 9.01 7.82 25.50
CA GLY A 29 9.87 6.97 24.73
C GLY A 29 10.16 7.71 23.44
N LEU A 30 11.42 7.71 23.01
CA LEU A 30 11.87 8.22 21.73
C LEU A 30 11.21 7.36 20.64
N ALA A 31 9.90 7.47 20.49
CA ALA A 31 9.12 6.88 19.44
C ALA A 31 9.42 7.74 18.21
N THR A 32 10.46 7.33 17.50
CA THR A 32 10.89 7.86 16.21
C THR A 32 9.83 7.67 15.11
N CYS A 33 8.73 6.98 15.42
CA CYS A 33 7.58 6.82 14.54
C CYS A 33 6.78 8.13 14.47
N LYS A 34 7.09 8.95 13.46
CA LYS A 34 6.23 10.04 13.00
C LYS A 34 4.81 9.50 12.79
N THR A 35 3.80 10.17 13.33
CA THR A 35 2.41 9.89 12.97
C THR A 35 2.23 10.20 11.49
N ILE A 36 2.12 9.17 10.66
CA ILE A 36 1.94 9.35 9.21
C ILE A 36 0.45 9.43 8.92
N ASP A 37 0.04 10.53 8.29
CA ASP A 37 -1.30 10.68 7.75
C ASP A 37 -1.48 9.74 6.55
N MET A 38 -2.21 8.64 6.77
CA MET A 38 -2.50 7.64 5.74
C MET A 38 -3.34 8.21 4.60
N GLU A 39 -4.16 9.22 4.84
CA GLU A 39 -4.95 9.84 3.77
C GLU A 39 -4.06 10.57 2.78
N LEU A 40 -3.01 11.25 3.28
CA LEU A 40 -2.02 11.89 2.42
C LEU A 40 -1.21 10.87 1.62
N VAL A 41 -0.82 9.74 2.23
CA VAL A 41 -0.11 8.65 1.53
C VAL A 41 -0.99 8.04 0.44
N LYS A 42 -2.26 7.76 0.74
CA LYS A 42 -3.22 7.24 -0.25
C LYS A 42 -3.41 8.19 -1.41
N ARG A 43 -3.58 9.50 -1.16
CA ARG A 43 -3.70 10.53 -2.22
C ARG A 43 -2.46 10.57 -3.12
N LYS A 44 -1.25 10.55 -2.55
CA LYS A 44 -0.01 10.48 -3.32
C LYS A 44 0.06 9.22 -4.18
N ARG A 45 -0.36 8.08 -3.63
CA ARG A 45 -0.40 6.80 -4.36
C ARG A 45 -1.41 6.83 -5.50
N ILE A 46 -2.58 7.44 -5.31
CA ILE A 46 -3.59 7.61 -6.36
C ILE A 46 -3.03 8.41 -7.54
N GLU A 47 -2.35 9.54 -7.27
CA GLU A 47 -1.77 10.36 -8.35
C GLU A 47 -0.65 9.62 -9.08
N ALA A 48 0.19 8.88 -8.36
CA ALA A 48 1.23 8.05 -8.95
C ALA A 48 0.64 6.95 -9.86
N ILE A 49 -0.42 6.26 -9.39
CA ILE A 49 -1.10 5.21 -10.17
C ILE A 49 -1.77 5.80 -11.41
N ARG A 50 -2.36 7.00 -11.32
CA ARG A 50 -2.95 7.68 -12.48
C ARG A 50 -1.91 7.87 -13.59
N GLY A 51 -0.73 8.42 -13.24
CA GLY A 51 0.37 8.57 -14.19
C GLY A 51 0.92 7.24 -14.70
N GLN A 52 0.98 6.23 -13.84
CA GLN A 52 1.41 4.88 -14.21
C GLN A 52 0.48 4.22 -15.23
N ILE A 53 -0.84 4.32 -15.08
CA ILE A 53 -1.79 3.75 -16.03
C ILE A 53 -1.67 4.45 -17.39
N LEU A 54 -1.65 5.79 -17.41
CA LEU A 54 -1.54 6.56 -18.65
C LEU A 54 -0.23 6.30 -19.39
N SER A 55 0.90 6.23 -18.67
CA SER A 55 2.20 5.92 -19.25
C SER A 55 2.28 4.49 -19.79
N LYS A 56 1.73 3.49 -19.08
CA LYS A 56 1.64 2.11 -19.56
C LYS A 56 0.81 1.99 -20.86
N LEU A 57 -0.27 2.75 -20.96
CA LEU A 57 -1.14 2.81 -22.14
C LEU A 57 -0.64 3.76 -23.24
N ARG A 58 0.45 4.49 -23.00
CA ARG A 58 1.00 5.52 -23.90
C ARG A 58 -0.02 6.63 -24.24
N LEU A 59 -0.84 7.01 -23.26
CA LEU A 59 -1.83 8.08 -23.37
C LEU A 59 -1.37 9.31 -22.59
N ALA A 60 -1.55 10.50 -23.16
CA ALA A 60 -1.28 11.76 -22.44
C ALA A 60 -2.43 12.13 -21.48
N SER A 61 -3.66 11.77 -21.84
CA SER A 61 -4.88 12.02 -21.07
C SER A 61 -5.89 10.88 -21.25
N PRO A 62 -6.88 10.74 -20.37
CA PRO A 62 -7.97 9.78 -20.56
C PRO A 62 -8.67 9.99 -21.92
N PRO A 63 -9.02 8.91 -22.65
CA PRO A 63 -9.73 9.02 -23.92
C PRO A 63 -11.20 9.43 -23.70
N SER A 64 -11.79 10.06 -24.71
CA SER A 64 -13.21 10.44 -24.70
C SER A 64 -14.11 9.22 -24.72
N GLN A 65 -15.13 9.20 -23.86
CA GLN A 65 -16.12 8.11 -23.80
C GLN A 65 -17.36 8.36 -24.66
N GLY A 66 -17.42 9.45 -25.44
CA GLY A 66 -18.61 9.86 -26.18
C GLY A 66 -19.06 8.88 -27.27
N GLU A 67 -18.12 8.09 -27.81
CA GLU A 67 -18.40 7.08 -28.85
C GLU A 67 -18.62 5.67 -28.28
N VAL A 68 -18.50 5.50 -26.95
CA VAL A 68 -18.67 4.19 -26.32
C VAL A 68 -20.16 3.86 -26.23
N PRO A 69 -20.63 2.76 -26.84
CA PRO A 69 -22.04 2.41 -26.79
C PRO A 69 -22.45 2.11 -25.34
N PRO A 70 -23.59 2.65 -24.88
CA PRO A 70 -24.12 2.30 -23.57
C PRO A 70 -24.65 0.86 -23.60
N GLY A 71 -24.46 0.12 -22.51
CA GLY A 71 -25.00 -1.23 -22.35
C GLY A 71 -23.96 -2.27 -21.95
N PRO A 72 -24.32 -3.56 -21.99
CA PRO A 72 -23.39 -4.64 -21.65
C PRO A 72 -22.26 -4.75 -22.68
N LEU A 73 -21.09 -5.15 -22.21
CA LEU A 73 -19.96 -5.46 -23.08
C LEU A 73 -20.26 -6.72 -23.91
N PRO A 74 -19.73 -6.82 -25.15
CA PRO A 74 -19.86 -8.04 -25.95
C PRO A 74 -19.32 -9.27 -25.23
N GLU A 75 -20.00 -10.41 -25.35
CA GLU A 75 -19.61 -11.67 -24.70
C GLU A 75 -18.18 -12.11 -25.08
N ALA A 76 -17.76 -11.84 -26.30
CA ALA A 76 -16.39 -12.12 -26.76
C ALA A 76 -15.33 -11.36 -25.95
N VAL A 77 -15.60 -10.11 -25.56
CA VAL A 77 -14.72 -9.28 -24.74
C VAL A 77 -14.72 -9.79 -23.30
N LEU A 78 -15.89 -10.12 -22.76
CA LEU A 78 -16.02 -10.68 -21.40
C LEU A 78 -15.28 -12.01 -21.28
N ALA A 79 -15.41 -12.89 -22.26
CA ALA A 79 -14.74 -14.19 -22.27
C ALA A 79 -13.22 -14.06 -22.37
N LEU A 80 -12.72 -13.09 -23.15
CA LEU A 80 -11.28 -12.78 -23.24
C LEU A 80 -10.73 -12.19 -21.94
N TYR A 81 -11.48 -11.30 -21.30
CA TYR A 81 -11.12 -10.73 -20.01
C TYR A 81 -11.05 -11.81 -18.92
N ASN A 82 -12.06 -12.67 -18.84
CA ASN A 82 -12.12 -13.75 -17.86
C ASN A 82 -10.94 -14.72 -18.04
N SER A 83 -10.65 -15.16 -19.27
CA SER A 83 -9.51 -16.06 -19.51
C SER A 83 -8.17 -15.43 -19.12
N THR A 84 -8.02 -14.12 -19.29
CA THR A 84 -6.80 -13.39 -18.88
C THR A 84 -6.69 -13.29 -17.36
N ARG A 85 -7.79 -12.95 -16.69
CA ARG A 85 -7.84 -12.85 -15.23
C ARG A 85 -7.51 -14.18 -14.57
N ASP A 86 -8.10 -15.26 -15.04
CA ASP A 86 -7.96 -16.59 -14.44
C ASP A 86 -6.51 -17.11 -14.62
N ARG A 87 -5.85 -16.77 -15.74
CA ARG A 87 -4.42 -17.05 -15.97
C ARG A 87 -3.50 -16.28 -15.01
N VAL A 88 -3.81 -15.01 -14.71
CA VAL A 88 -3.05 -14.17 -13.78
C VAL A 88 -3.27 -14.55 -12.32
N ALA A 89 -4.46 -15.07 -11.99
CA ALA A 89 -4.81 -15.52 -10.64
C ALA A 89 -4.11 -16.84 -10.22
N GLY A 90 -3.37 -17.49 -11.13
CA GLY A 90 -2.58 -18.69 -10.84
C GLY A 90 -3.34 -20.01 -10.95
N GLU A 91 -4.57 -20.03 -11.47
CA GLU A 91 -5.37 -21.26 -11.59
C GLU A 91 -4.95 -22.15 -12.78
N SER A 92 -4.04 -21.73 -13.67
CA SER A 92 -3.74 -22.49 -14.91
C SER A 92 -2.33 -22.36 -15.51
N ALA A 93 -1.28 -21.96 -14.80
CA ALA A 93 0.05 -21.98 -15.42
C ALA A 93 1.19 -22.28 -14.46
N GLU A 94 1.88 -23.40 -14.73
CA GLU A 94 3.32 -23.55 -14.49
C GLU A 94 4.04 -22.29 -15.01
N PRO A 95 5.04 -21.76 -14.28
CA PRO A 95 5.79 -20.60 -14.73
C PRO A 95 6.67 -20.99 -15.92
N GLU A 96 6.14 -20.76 -17.13
CA GLU A 96 6.97 -20.68 -18.33
C GLU A 96 8.09 -19.64 -18.07
N PRO A 97 9.34 -19.88 -18.50
CA PRO A 97 10.42 -18.92 -18.38
C PRO A 97 10.16 -17.74 -19.33
N GLU A 98 9.27 -16.84 -18.92
CA GLU A 98 9.00 -15.62 -19.66
C GLU A 98 10.17 -14.63 -19.44
N PRO A 99 10.65 -13.98 -20.52
CA PRO A 99 11.57 -12.86 -20.38
C PRO A 99 10.93 -11.73 -19.57
N GLU A 100 11.74 -10.81 -19.05
CA GLU A 100 11.26 -9.64 -18.31
C GLU A 100 10.14 -8.92 -19.08
N ALA A 101 8.96 -8.81 -18.45
CA ALA A 101 7.80 -8.23 -19.10
C ALA A 101 8.04 -6.76 -19.46
N ASP A 102 7.70 -6.39 -20.70
CA ASP A 102 7.77 -5.01 -21.16
C ASP A 102 6.98 -4.07 -20.24
N TYR A 103 7.52 -2.87 -20.00
CA TYR A 103 6.86 -1.88 -19.16
C TYR A 103 5.46 -1.49 -19.67
N TYR A 104 5.27 -1.43 -20.99
CA TYR A 104 4.03 -1.00 -21.63
C TYR A 104 2.96 -2.08 -21.67
N ALA A 105 1.70 -1.65 -21.74
CA ALA A 105 0.58 -2.56 -21.91
C ALA A 105 0.66 -3.30 -23.25
N LYS A 106 0.17 -4.55 -23.26
CA LYS A 106 0.04 -5.40 -24.45
C LYS A 106 -1.44 -5.56 -24.76
N GLU A 107 -1.78 -5.50 -26.03
CA GLU A 107 -3.12 -5.87 -26.49
C GLU A 107 -3.26 -7.39 -26.41
N VAL A 108 -4.40 -7.85 -25.89
CA VAL A 108 -4.70 -9.28 -25.77
C VAL A 108 -5.73 -9.63 -26.83
N THR A 109 -5.48 -10.68 -27.59
CA THR A 109 -6.37 -11.23 -28.61
C THR A 109 -6.39 -12.75 -28.51
N ARG A 110 -7.50 -13.39 -28.89
CA ARG A 110 -7.62 -14.86 -28.95
C ARG A 110 -8.04 -15.31 -30.33
N VAL A 111 -7.53 -16.46 -30.76
CA VAL A 111 -7.91 -17.12 -32.02
C VAL A 111 -8.45 -18.50 -31.66
N LEU A 112 -9.63 -18.83 -32.19
CA LEU A 112 -10.26 -20.13 -32.00
C LEU A 112 -9.76 -21.13 -33.05
N MET A 113 -9.67 -22.40 -32.66
CA MET A 113 -9.34 -23.48 -33.60
C MET A 113 -10.51 -23.78 -34.53
N VAL A 114 -10.21 -24.26 -35.73
CA VAL A 114 -11.22 -24.71 -36.70
C VAL A 114 -11.76 -26.08 -36.27
N GLU A 115 -13.07 -26.23 -36.20
CA GLU A 115 -13.70 -27.54 -35.96
C GLU A 115 -13.52 -28.43 -37.20
N THR A 116 -12.82 -29.55 -37.04
CA THR A 116 -12.73 -30.59 -38.08
C THR A 116 -13.85 -31.59 -37.84
N HIS A 117 -14.93 -31.49 -38.61
CA HIS A 117 -15.99 -32.50 -38.64
C HIS A 117 -15.51 -33.69 -39.50
N ASN A 118 -15.30 -34.86 -38.89
CA ASN A 118 -15.15 -36.15 -39.57
C ASN A 118 -16.50 -36.85 -39.69
#